data_AF-A0A938R6M8-F1
#
_entry.id   AF-A0A938R6M8-F1
#
_cell.length_a   1.000
_cell.length_b   1.000
_cell.length_c   1.000
_cell.angle_alpha   90.00
_cell.angle_beta   90.00
_cell.angle_gamma   90.00
#
_symmetry.space_group_name_H-M   'P 1'
#
loop_
_entity.id
_entity.type
_entity.pdbx_description
1 polymer ?
#
loop_
_entity_poly.entity_id
_entity_poly.type
_entity_poly.pdbx_seq_one_letter_code
_entity_poly.pdbx_strand_id
1 'polypeptide(L)'
;MKGFLSFHAMLTPIIIQIIFWIGVAACVIAGVVMIAVGKAQGLLIILLGPIGVRVYCEILIVFFRINDTLMDIKHLLERRPVEQRVSEIT
;
A
#
# COMPACT_ATOMS: atom_id res chain seq x y z
N MET A 1 17.63 16.09 7.18
CA MET A 1 16.34 15.88 6.48
C MET A 1 15.61 14.67 7.06
N LYS A 2 15.16 14.73 8.34
CA LYS A 2 14.50 13.60 9.04
C LYS A 2 12.97 13.73 9.12
N GLY A 3 12.41 14.85 8.64
CA GLY A 3 10.96 15.12 8.72
C GLY A 3 10.11 14.55 7.57
N PHE A 4 10.72 14.11 6.46
CA PHE A 4 9.96 13.67 5.28
C PHE A 4 9.55 12.19 5.32
N LEU A 5 10.27 11.34 6.06
CA LEU A 5 10.01 9.90 6.12
C LEU A 5 8.86 9.53 7.08
N SER A 6 8.76 10.20 8.24
CA SER A 6 7.62 10.00 9.17
C SER A 6 6.29 10.51 8.61
N PHE A 7 6.33 11.46 7.68
CA PHE A 7 5.12 11.92 6.98
C PHE A 7 4.70 10.93 5.90
N HIS A 8 5.64 10.36 5.14
CA HIS A 8 5.35 9.37 4.10
C HIS A 8 4.85 8.04 4.66
N ALA A 9 5.41 7.55 5.78
CA ALA A 9 4.97 6.29 6.39
C ALA A 9 3.49 6.30 6.83
N MET A 10 2.91 7.48 7.06
CA MET A 10 1.48 7.68 7.30
C MET A 10 0.71 8.13 6.02
N LEU A 11 1.41 8.67 5.01
CA LEU A 11 0.84 9.02 3.70
C LEU A 11 0.59 7.78 2.82
N THR A 12 1.51 6.81 2.81
CA THR A 12 1.37 5.54 2.09
C THR A 12 0.06 4.80 2.45
N PRO A 13 -0.28 4.59 3.75
CA PRO A 13 -1.56 3.97 4.09
C PRO A 13 -2.76 4.81 3.65
N ILE A 14 -2.67 6.14 3.66
CA ILE A 14 -3.74 7.04 3.17
C ILE A 14 -3.94 6.93 1.65
N ILE A 15 -2.85 6.91 0.86
CA ILE A 15 -2.92 6.77 -0.60
C ILE A 15 -3.55 5.42 -0.97
N ILE A 16 -3.14 4.34 -0.32
CA ILE A 16 -3.72 3.01 -0.53
C ILE A 16 -5.21 3.00 -0.15
N GLN A 17 -5.59 3.66 0.95
CA GLN A 17 -6.98 3.73 1.39
C GLN A 17 -7.88 4.47 0.38
N ILE A 18 -7.38 5.51 -0.28
CA ILE A 18 -8.09 6.22 -1.36
C ILE A 18 -8.29 5.29 -2.57
N ILE A 19 -7.24 4.56 -2.98
CA ILE A 19 -7.32 3.59 -4.08
C ILE A 19 -8.32 2.47 -3.74
N PHE A 20 -8.31 1.98 -2.50
CA PHE A 20 -9.27 0.97 -2.01
C PHE A 20 -10.71 1.45 -2.16
N TRP A 21 -11.01 2.67 -1.72
CA TRP A 21 -12.37 3.21 -1.80
C TRP A 21 -12.86 3.35 -3.24
N ILE A 22 -11.97 3.76 -4.16
CA ILE A 22 -12.25 3.79 -5.60
C ILE A 22 -12.50 2.38 -6.15
N GLY A 23 -11.67 1.40 -5.78
CA GLY A 23 -11.83 0.00 -6.20
C GLY A 23 -13.12 -0.64 -5.69
N VAL A 24 -13.50 -0.36 -4.43
CA VAL A 24 -14.78 -0.78 -3.85
C VAL A 24 -15.95 -0.13 -4.58
N ALA A 25 -15.89 1.19 -4.82
CA ALA A 25 -16.92 1.90 -5.58
C ALA A 25 -17.10 1.30 -6.98
N ALA A 26 -16.01 1.01 -7.68
CA ALA A 26 -16.04 0.35 -8.99
C ALA A 26 -16.68 -1.06 -8.92
N CYS A 27 -16.34 -1.87 -7.91
CA CYS A 27 -16.96 -3.18 -7.70
C CYS A 27 -18.46 -3.07 -7.43
N VAL A 28 -18.88 -2.11 -6.61
CA VAL A 28 -20.31 -1.86 -6.32
C VAL A 28 -21.04 -1.46 -7.60
N ILE A 29 -20.49 -0.51 -8.38
CA ILE A 29 -21.08 -0.07 -9.64
C ILE A 29 -21.17 -1.24 -10.63
N ALA A 30 -20.09 -2.00 -10.82
CA ALA A 30 -20.07 -3.16 -11.71
C ALA A 30 -21.08 -4.24 -11.28
N GLY A 31 -21.22 -4.48 -9.98
CA GLY A 31 -22.22 -5.40 -9.42
C GLY A 31 -23.65 -4.95 -9.68
N VAL A 32 -23.94 -3.67 -9.47
CA VAL A 32 -25.27 -3.08 -9.75
C VAL A 32 -25.61 -3.16 -11.24
N VAL A 33 -24.66 -2.85 -12.13
CA VAL A 33 -24.83 -2.98 -13.58
C VAL A 33 -25.12 -4.44 -13.97
N MET A 34 -24.37 -5.40 -13.41
CA MET A 34 -24.57 -6.84 -13.70
C MET A 34 -25.94 -7.35 -13.22
N ILE A 35 -26.44 -6.84 -12.09
CA ILE A 35 -27.80 -7.13 -11.60
C ILE A 35 -28.85 -6.52 -12.53
N ALA A 36 -28.65 -5.28 -13.01
CA ALA A 36 -29.56 -4.63 -13.96
C ALA A 36 -29.65 -5.36 -15.31
N VAL A 37 -28.60 -6.07 -15.71
CA VAL A 37 -28.56 -6.91 -16.93
C VAL A 37 -29.21 -8.30 -16.68
N GLY A 38 -29.72 -8.58 -15.47
CA GLY A 38 -30.46 -9.81 -15.17
C GLY A 38 -29.59 -11.03 -14.91
N LYS A 39 -28.26 -10.87 -14.76
CA LYS A 39 -27.37 -11.97 -14.41
C LYS A 39 -27.37 -12.18 -12.90
N ALA A 40 -27.98 -13.28 -12.44
CA ALA A 40 -27.95 -13.70 -11.03
C ALA A 40 -26.53 -13.87 -10.45
N GLN A 41 -25.51 -13.99 -11.32
CA GLN A 41 -24.09 -13.97 -10.93
C GLN A 41 -23.62 -12.61 -10.35
N GLY A 42 -24.38 -11.53 -10.53
CA GLY A 42 -24.06 -10.21 -9.95
C GLY A 42 -24.05 -10.20 -8.42
N LEU A 43 -24.85 -11.06 -7.77
CA LEU A 43 -24.89 -11.18 -6.31
C LEU A 43 -23.59 -11.81 -5.75
N LEU A 44 -23.05 -12.81 -6.46
CA LEU A 44 -21.75 -13.41 -6.13
C LEU A 44 -20.63 -12.38 -6.24
N ILE A 45 -20.64 -11.53 -7.26
CA ILE A 45 -19.66 -10.46 -7.46
C ILE A 45 -19.76 -9.35 -6.40
N ILE A 46 -20.96 -9.02 -5.95
CA ILE A 46 -21.15 -8.06 -4.85
C ILE A 46 -20.62 -8.59 -3.52
N LEU A 47 -20.67 -9.90 -3.29
CA LEU A 47 -20.14 -10.51 -2.06
C LEU A 47 -18.62 -10.79 -2.13
N LEU A 48 -18.15 -11.37 -3.25
CA LEU A 48 -16.74 -11.74 -3.45
C LEU A 48 -15.86 -10.56 -3.87
N GLY A 49 -16.42 -9.55 -4.55
CA GLY A 49 -15.69 -8.38 -5.03
C GLY A 49 -15.01 -7.59 -3.90
N PRO A 50 -15.74 -7.20 -2.84
CA PRO A 50 -15.15 -6.51 -1.68
C PRO A 50 -14.10 -7.35 -0.95
N ILE A 51 -14.31 -8.67 -0.86
CA ILE A 51 -13.35 -9.61 -0.24
C ILE A 51 -12.06 -9.65 -1.05
N GLY A 52 -12.15 -9.77 -2.38
CA GLY A 52 -10.99 -9.74 -3.27
C GLY A 52 -10.23 -8.42 -3.21
N VAL A 53 -10.95 -7.29 -3.21
CA VAL A 53 -10.35 -5.96 -3.07
C VAL A 53 -9.64 -5.80 -1.71
N ARG A 54 -10.18 -6.34 -0.62
CA ARG A 54 -9.51 -6.33 0.70
C ARG A 54 -8.20 -7.12 0.69
N VAL A 55 -8.20 -8.33 0.13
CA VAL A 55 -6.98 -9.16 0.04
C VAL A 55 -5.91 -8.47 -0.81
N TYR A 56 -6.29 -7.90 -1.95
CA TYR A 56 -5.36 -7.14 -2.80
C TYR A 56 -4.78 -5.92 -2.07
N CYS A 57 -5.62 -5.20 -1.32
CA CYS A 57 -5.21 -4.02 -0.57
C CYS A 57 -4.20 -4.37 0.54
N GLU A 58 -4.44 -5.46 1.28
CA GLU A 58 -3.52 -5.97 2.32
C GLU A 58 -2.13 -6.28 1.75
N ILE A 59 -2.09 -6.97 0.59
CA ILE A 59 -0.82 -7.33 -0.08
C ILE A 59 -0.10 -6.08 -0.60
N LEU A 60 -0.82 -5.10 -1.16
CA LEU A 60 -0.23 -3.84 -1.62
C LEU A 60 0.43 -3.06 -0.47
N ILE A 61 -0.21 -3.02 0.70
CA ILE A 61 0.36 -2.38 1.90
C ILE A 61 1.63 -3.11 2.35
N VAL A 62 1.61 -4.45 2.40
CA VAL A 62 2.76 -5.26 2.80
C VAL A 62 3.94 -5.05 1.85
N PHE A 63 3.69 -5.03 0.54
CA PHE A 63 4.74 -4.83 -0.46
C PHE A 63 5.42 -3.46 -0.33
N PHE A 64 4.63 -2.41 -0.13
CA PHE A 64 5.16 -1.05 0.05
C PHE A 64 5.96 -0.91 1.35
N ARG A 65 5.51 -1.56 2.43
CA ARG A 65 6.20 -1.58 3.72
C ARG A 65 7.57 -2.27 3.64
N ILE A 66 7.68 -3.33 2.83
CA ILE A 66 8.98 -3.99 2.56
C ILE A 66 9.93 -3.04 1.84
N ASN A 67 9.44 -2.31 0.83
CA ASN A 67 10.25 -1.35 0.07
C ASN A 67 10.77 -0.19 0.92
N ASP A 68 9.95 0.38 1.81
CA ASP A 68 10.39 1.41 2.76
C ASP A 68 11.50 0.90 3.69
N THR A 69 11.38 -0.34 4.17
CA THR A 69 12.38 -0.95 5.08
C THR A 69 13.73 -1.15 4.38
N LEU A 70 13.75 -1.55 3.11
CA LEU A 70 14.99 -1.68 2.34
C LEU A 70 15.66 -0.32 2.08
N MET A 71 14.88 0.74 1.85
CA MET A 71 15.41 2.08 1.64
C MET A 71 16.09 2.65 2.91
N ASP A 72 15.56 2.31 4.09
CA ASP A 72 16.16 2.66 5.37
C ASP A 72 17.52 1.96 5.59
N ILE A 73 17.61 0.66 5.28
CA ILE A 73 18.86 -0.12 5.39
C ILE A 73 19.95 0.45 4.46
N LYS A 74 19.61 0.83 3.22
CA LYS A 74 20.56 1.47 2.30
C LYS A 74 21.12 2.77 2.90
N HIS A 75 20.26 3.60 3.47
CA HIS A 75 20.67 4.86 4.09
C HIS A 75 21.52 4.67 5.35
N LEU A 76 21.25 3.62 6.13
CA LEU A 76 22.06 3.24 7.30
C LEU A 76 23.46 2.76 6.91
N LEU A 77 23.59 1.97 5.84
CA LEU A 77 24.87 1.51 5.33
C LEU A 77 25.69 2.63 4.68
N GLU A 78 25.05 3.63 4.07
CA GLU A 78 25.73 4.78 3.48
C GLU A 78 26.34 5.73 4.53
N ARG A 79 25.82 5.75 5.77
CA ARG A 79 26.40 6.52 6.90
C ARG A 79 27.56 5.81 7.61
N ARG A 80 27.56 4.49 7.68
CA ARG A 80 28.59 3.68 8.36
C ARG A 80 30.04 3.91 7.88
N PRO A 81 30.36 4.08 6.58
CA PRO A 81 31.75 4.23 6.13
C PRO A 81 32.38 5.59 6.51
N VAL A 82 31.57 6.58 6.91
CA VAL A 82 32.07 7.88 7.38
C VAL A 82 32.33 7.84 8.89
N GLU A 83 31.40 7.33 9.68
CA GLU A 83 31.53 7.33 11.16
C GLU A 83 32.66 6.41 11.65
N GLN A 84 32.88 5.26 11.00
CA GLN A 84 34.03 4.40 11.31
C GLN A 84 35.38 5.03 10.93
N ARG A 85 35.41 5.95 9.94
CA ARG A 85 36.64 6.65 9.55
C ARG A 85 36.97 7.81 10.50
N VAL A 86 35.96 8.44 11.12
CA VAL A 86 36.20 9.54 12.08
C VAL A 86 36.65 9.02 13.45
N SER A 87 36.16 7.86 13.91
CA SER A 87 36.62 7.28 15.19
C SER A 87 37.99 6.61 15.11
N GLU A 88 38.54 6.37 13.91
CA GLU A 88 39.91 5.90 13.73
C GLU A 88 40.93 7.06 13.72
N ILE A 89 40.47 8.31 13.56
CA ILE A 89 41.30 9.51 13.43
C ILE A 89 41.27 10.39 14.70
N THR A 90 40.40 10.08 15.68
CA THR A 90 40.31 10.77 16.99
C THR A 90 40.73 9.84 18.12
#